data_AF-A0A7C3K136-F1
#
_entry.id   AF-A0A7C3K136-F1
#
_cell.length_a   1.000
_cell.length_b   1.000
_cell.length_c   1.000
_cell.angle_alpha   90.00
_cell.angle_beta   90.00
_cell.angle_gamma   90.00
#
_symmetry.space_group_name_H-M   'P 1'
#
loop_
_entity.id
_entity.type
_entity.pdbx_description
1 polymer ?
#
loop_
_entity_poly.entity_id
_entity_poly.type
_entity_poly.pdbx_seq_one_letter_code
_entity_poly.pdbx_strand_id
1 'polypeptide(L)'
;MTIFDPFQSLKGFPIAVEKLYPKSFILKKGLTYGLIRIAEGKKLAVLGENDRVLKDPFHGQSYHHATTLKLCDLSGENTNCLMEIFPFTKPVSLREHRITIGTGDRLGTATPGHIRAARKFNVRPVLA
;
A
#
# COMPACT_ATOMS: atom_id res chain seq x y z
N MET A 1 -6.38 22.97 -7.16
CA MET A 1 -5.73 21.82 -6.52
C MET A 1 -6.33 20.58 -7.15
N THR A 2 -5.69 20.03 -8.18
CA THR A 2 -6.20 18.89 -8.94
C THR A 2 -6.27 17.68 -8.01
N ILE A 3 -7.47 17.18 -7.76
CA ILE A 3 -7.68 15.96 -6.98
C ILE A 3 -7.03 14.83 -7.77
N PHE A 4 -6.01 14.19 -7.22
CA PHE A 4 -5.44 12.97 -7.81
C PHE A 4 -6.55 11.91 -7.84
N ASP A 5 -7.05 11.58 -9.03
CA ASP A 5 -7.95 10.45 -9.24
C ASP A 5 -7.11 9.22 -9.61
N PRO A 6 -6.94 8.25 -8.67
CA PRO A 6 -6.17 7.05 -8.94
C PRO A 6 -6.77 6.20 -10.07
N PHE A 7 -8.09 6.24 -10.29
CA PHE A 7 -8.72 5.47 -11.36
C PHE A 7 -8.35 6.03 -12.72
N GLN A 8 -8.46 7.34 -12.92
CA GLN A 8 -8.13 7.97 -14.19
C GLN A 8 -6.65 7.78 -14.55
N SER A 9 -5.78 7.85 -13.53
CA SER A 9 -4.33 7.73 -13.70
C SER A 9 -3.87 6.33 -14.12
N LEU A 10 -4.66 5.29 -13.82
CA LEU A 10 -4.33 3.89 -14.14
C LEU A 10 -4.92 3.40 -15.48
N LYS A 11 -5.90 4.10 -16.07
CA LYS A 11 -6.57 3.68 -17.32
C LYS A 11 -5.64 3.59 -18.54
N GLY A 12 -4.51 4.29 -18.53
CA GLY A 12 -3.55 4.31 -19.64
C GLY A 12 -2.60 3.10 -19.70
N PHE A 13 -2.68 2.20 -18.71
CA PHE A 13 -1.79 1.04 -18.63
C PHE A 13 -2.54 -0.25 -19.03
N PRO A 14 -1.83 -1.25 -19.59
CA PRO A 14 -2.43 -2.51 -20.04
C PRO A 14 -2.73 -3.45 -18.85
N ILE A 15 -3.48 -2.95 -17.85
CA ILE A 15 -3.83 -3.67 -16.64
C ILE A 15 -5.34 -3.61 -16.39
N ALA A 16 -5.93 -4.74 -16.03
CA ALA A 16 -7.34 -4.83 -15.67
C ALA A 16 -7.51 -4.65 -14.15
N VAL A 17 -7.79 -3.42 -13.71
CA VAL A 17 -8.02 -3.12 -12.29
C VAL A 17 -9.40 -3.62 -11.87
N GLU A 18 -9.44 -4.61 -10.98
CA GLU A 18 -10.68 -5.14 -10.39
C GLU A 18 -11.14 -4.30 -9.19
N LYS A 19 -10.20 -3.79 -8.40
CA LYS A 19 -10.51 -3.01 -7.19
C LYS A 19 -9.38 -2.06 -6.81
N LEU A 20 -9.76 -0.83 -6.42
CA LEU A 20 -8.87 0.08 -5.72
C LEU A 20 -9.15 0.08 -4.22
N TYR A 21 -8.11 0.37 -3.43
CA TYR A 21 -8.22 0.60 -2.00
C TYR A 21 -7.94 2.09 -1.72
N PRO A 22 -8.93 3.00 -1.79
CA PRO A 22 -8.68 4.44 -1.80
C PRO A 22 -7.86 4.95 -0.61
N LYS A 23 -8.09 4.39 0.59
CA LYS A 23 -7.38 4.76 1.83
C LYS A 23 -5.91 4.29 1.87
N SER A 24 -5.43 3.59 0.84
CA SER A 24 -4.04 3.18 0.71
C SER A 24 -3.20 4.13 -0.15
N PHE A 25 -3.84 5.06 -0.86
CA PHE A 25 -3.14 5.95 -1.77
C PHE A 25 -2.43 7.08 -1.01
N ILE A 26 -1.13 7.21 -1.22
CA ILE A 26 -0.27 8.22 -0.58
C ILE A 26 0.67 8.81 -1.63
N LEU A 27 0.72 10.15 -1.72
CA LEU A 27 1.71 10.88 -2.50
C LEU A 27 2.94 11.15 -1.62
N LYS A 28 4.13 10.71 -2.06
CA LYS A 28 5.39 10.95 -1.35
C LYS A 28 6.53 11.11 -2.35
N LYS A 29 7.33 12.18 -2.20
CA LYS A 29 8.48 12.51 -3.08
C LYS A 29 8.13 12.55 -4.59
N GLY A 30 6.90 12.92 -4.91
CA GLY A 30 6.39 12.97 -6.29
C GLY A 30 6.08 11.60 -6.92
N LEU A 31 6.01 10.55 -6.11
CA LEU A 31 5.48 9.25 -6.47
C LEU A 31 4.17 9.01 -5.73
N THR A 32 3.20 8.44 -6.41
CA THR A 32 1.96 7.97 -5.80
C THR A 32 2.03 6.47 -5.60
N TYR A 33 1.85 6.06 -4.35
CA TYR A 33 1.80 4.66 -3.93
C TYR A 33 0.36 4.29 -3.63
N GLY A 34 -0.06 3.06 -3.94
CA GLY A 34 -1.39 2.60 -3.57
C GLY A 34 -1.58 1.10 -3.76
N LEU A 35 -2.47 0.51 -2.97
CA LEU A 35 -2.86 -0.88 -3.10
C LEU A 35 -3.98 -1.01 -4.12
N ILE A 36 -3.81 -1.91 -5.07
CA ILE A 36 -4.81 -2.28 -6.07
C ILE A 36 -5.03 -3.79 -6.06
N ARG A 37 -6.10 -4.24 -6.70
CA ARG A 37 -6.33 -5.64 -7.04
C ARG A 37 -6.53 -5.77 -8.54
N ILE A 38 -5.81 -6.71 -9.11
CA ILE A 38 -5.92 -7.21 -10.48
C ILE A 38 -6.19 -8.72 -10.42
N ALA A 39 -6.34 -9.39 -11.56
CA ALA A 39 -6.66 -10.82 -11.64
C ALA A 39 -5.66 -11.70 -10.86
N GLU A 40 -4.38 -11.35 -10.87
CA GLU A 40 -3.30 -12.04 -10.16
C GLU A 40 -3.31 -11.79 -8.64
N GLY A 41 -4.22 -10.94 -8.15
CA GLY A 41 -4.36 -10.61 -6.73
C GLY A 41 -3.99 -9.17 -6.41
N LYS A 42 -3.65 -8.92 -5.15
CA LYS A 42 -3.28 -7.58 -4.68
C LYS A 42 -1.86 -7.23 -5.14
N LYS A 43 -1.68 -6.00 -5.62
CA LYS A 43 -0.38 -5.43 -5.97
C LYS A 43 -0.22 -4.05 -5.34
N LEU A 44 1.01 -3.69 -5.02
CA LEU A 44 1.38 -2.30 -4.76
C LEU A 44 1.65 -1.63 -6.11
N ALA A 45 0.91 -0.55 -6.39
CA ALA A 45 1.15 0.33 -7.52
C ALA A 45 2.03 1.50 -7.09
N VAL A 46 3.10 1.76 -7.85
CA VAL A 46 3.95 2.95 -7.75
C VAL A 46 3.86 3.71 -9.06
N LEU A 47 3.34 4.93 -9.03
CA LEU A 47 3.06 5.74 -10.21
C LEU A 47 3.81 7.06 -10.13
N GLY A 48 4.42 7.49 -11.24
CA GLY A 48 5.00 8.83 -11.34
C GLY A 48 5.89 9.01 -12.57
N GLU A 49 6.77 10.00 -12.50
CA GLU A 49 7.81 10.25 -13.50
C GLU A 49 8.75 9.04 -13.64
N ASN A 50 9.15 8.71 -14.87
CA ASN A 50 9.89 7.49 -15.19
C ASN A 50 11.15 7.30 -14.32
N ASP A 51 12.04 8.28 -14.29
CA ASP A 51 13.30 8.19 -13.56
C ASP A 51 13.10 7.99 -12.06
N ARG A 52 12.03 8.57 -11.49
CA ARG A 52 11.70 8.42 -10.08
C ARG A 52 11.17 7.02 -9.79
N VAL A 53 10.28 6.51 -10.64
CA VAL A 53 9.72 5.16 -10.48
C VAL A 53 10.80 4.10 -10.63
N LEU A 54 11.72 4.26 -11.58
CA LEU A 54 12.81 3.30 -11.80
C LEU A 54 13.84 3.32 -10.67
N LYS A 55 14.08 4.46 -10.02
CA LYS A 55 14.98 4.58 -8.85
C LYS A 55 14.33 4.21 -7.52
N ASP A 56 13.01 4.08 -7.48
CA ASP A 56 12.28 3.67 -6.28
C ASP A 56 12.63 2.22 -5.90
N PRO A 57 12.83 1.90 -4.60
CA PRO A 57 13.39 0.63 -4.17
C PRO A 57 12.42 -0.56 -4.27
N PHE A 58 11.14 -0.35 -4.57
CA PHE A 58 10.22 -1.48 -4.75
C PHE A 58 10.59 -2.28 -6.02
N HIS A 59 10.51 -3.60 -5.91
CA HIS A 59 10.73 -4.54 -7.00
C HIS A 59 9.39 -4.95 -7.63
N GLY A 60 9.32 -4.83 -8.95
CA GLY A 60 8.09 -5.08 -9.70
C GLY A 60 8.24 -4.83 -11.19
N GLN A 61 7.18 -5.17 -11.94
CA GLN A 61 7.12 -4.97 -13.38
C GLN A 61 6.74 -3.52 -13.68
N SER A 62 7.51 -2.86 -14.54
CA SER A 62 7.25 -1.48 -14.98
C SER A 62 6.55 -1.43 -16.33
N TYR A 63 5.58 -0.53 -16.44
CA TYR A 63 4.84 -0.22 -17.66
C TYR A 63 5.05 1.26 -17.96
N HIS A 64 5.54 1.55 -19.16
CA HIS A 64 5.88 2.90 -19.59
C HIS A 64 4.76 3.48 -20.47
N HIS A 65 4.29 4.67 -20.12
CA HIS A 65 3.36 5.49 -20.92
C HIS A 65 3.79 6.96 -20.79
N ALA A 66 2.86 7.92 -20.82
CA ALA A 66 3.12 9.32 -20.43
C ALA A 66 3.68 9.45 -19.00
N THR A 67 3.36 8.50 -18.13
CA THR A 67 3.96 8.29 -16.81
C THR A 67 4.33 6.82 -16.66
N THR A 68 5.16 6.45 -15.69
CA THR A 68 5.52 5.05 -15.44
C THR A 68 4.70 4.49 -14.28
N LEU A 69 4.18 3.28 -14.45
CA LEU A 69 3.57 2.48 -13.41
C LEU A 69 4.45 1.27 -13.12
N LYS A 70 4.90 1.10 -11.88
CA LYS A 70 5.52 -0.12 -11.40
C LYS A 70 4.50 -0.90 -10.56
N LEU A 71 4.23 -2.15 -10.94
CA LEU A 71 3.40 -3.09 -10.20
C LEU A 71 4.28 -4.07 -9.43
N CYS A 72 4.18 -4.00 -8.11
CA CYS A 72 5.02 -4.73 -7.19
C CYS A 72 4.22 -5.81 -6.46
N ASP A 73 4.79 -7.00 -6.35
CA ASP A 73 4.22 -8.09 -5.55
C ASP A 73 4.26 -7.75 -4.06
N LEU A 74 3.32 -8.31 -3.29
CA LEU A 74 3.32 -8.21 -1.83
C LEU A 74 4.31 -9.19 -1.20
N SER A 75 5.59 -9.05 -1.56
CA SER A 75 6.70 -9.90 -1.10
C SER A 75 7.31 -9.40 0.22
N GLY A 76 8.11 -10.24 0.87
CA GLY A 76 8.87 -9.85 2.07
C GLY A 76 9.88 -8.72 1.79
N GLU A 77 10.56 -8.78 0.64
CA GLU A 77 11.48 -7.72 0.18
C GLU A 77 10.76 -6.37 0.03
N ASN A 78 9.65 -6.34 -0.70
CA ASN A 78 8.83 -5.13 -0.84
C ASN A 78 8.24 -4.68 0.51
N THR A 79 7.95 -5.60 1.43
CA THR A 79 7.49 -5.25 2.78
C THR A 79 8.57 -4.50 3.56
N ASN A 80 9.85 -4.88 3.42
CA ASN A 80 10.96 -4.15 4.03
C ASN A 80 11.07 -2.73 3.46
N CYS A 81 11.03 -2.57 2.13
CA CYS A 81 10.99 -1.26 1.48
C CYS A 81 9.80 -0.41 1.96
N LEU A 82 8.61 -1.03 2.12
CA LEU A 82 7.40 -0.37 2.62
C LEU A 82 7.61 0.18 4.03
N MET A 83 8.21 -0.60 4.93
CA MET A 83 8.48 -0.18 6.31
C MET A 83 9.50 0.96 6.41
N GLU A 84 10.48 1.00 5.50
CA GLU A 84 11.45 2.10 5.43
C GLU A 84 10.83 3.39 4.89
N ILE A 85 10.04 3.29 3.82
CA ILE A 85 9.39 4.45 3.20
C ILE A 85 8.22 4.95 4.06
N PHE A 86 7.47 4.04 4.69
CA PHE A 86 6.28 4.35 5.49
C PHE A 86 6.41 3.77 6.90
N PRO A 87 7.11 4.46 7.83
CA PRO A 87 7.39 3.92 9.16
C PRO A 87 6.16 3.50 9.97
N PHE A 88 4.97 4.03 9.67
CA PHE A 88 3.71 3.61 10.31
C PHE A 88 3.27 2.18 9.96
N THR A 89 3.85 1.56 8.93
CA THR A 89 3.59 0.15 8.57
C THR A 89 4.53 -0.82 9.30
N LYS A 90 5.56 -0.31 9.97
CA LYS A 90 6.50 -1.11 10.76
C LYS A 90 5.89 -1.44 12.12
N PRO A 91 6.01 -2.68 12.63
CA PRO A 91 5.66 -2.99 14.01
C PRO A 91 6.43 -2.13 14.99
N VAL A 92 5.75 -1.63 16.01
CA VAL A 92 6.32 -0.83 17.10
C VAL A 92 5.82 -1.35 18.44
N SER A 93 6.62 -1.15 19.50
CA SER A 93 6.18 -1.46 20.86
C SER A 93 4.94 -0.66 21.22
N LEU A 94 3.94 -1.32 21.80
CA LEU A 94 2.72 -0.69 22.30
C LEU A 94 2.72 -0.51 23.81
N ARG A 95 3.88 -0.63 24.48
CA ARG A 95 4.01 -0.56 25.95
C ARG A 95 3.38 0.71 26.54
N GLU A 96 3.52 1.85 25.87
CA GLU A 96 3.01 3.14 26.33
C GLU A 96 1.48 3.30 26.11
N HIS A 97 0.81 2.32 25.51
CA HIS A 97 -0.62 2.38 25.25
C HIS A 97 -1.44 1.68 26.34
N ARG A 98 -2.39 2.42 26.91
CA ARG A 98 -3.25 1.97 28.02
C ARG A 98 -4.09 0.72 27.71
N ILE A 99 -4.59 0.58 26.48
CA ILE A 99 -5.44 -0.54 26.07
C ILE A 99 -4.93 -1.10 24.75
N THR A 100 -4.55 -2.37 24.78
CA THR A 100 -4.11 -3.13 23.60
C THR A 100 -5.00 -4.36 23.40
N ILE A 101 -5.07 -4.87 22.17
CA ILE A 101 -5.80 -6.09 21.85
C ILE A 101 -5.00 -6.94 20.86
N GLY A 102 -4.84 -8.23 21.17
CA GLY A 102 -4.26 -9.21 20.24
C GLY A 102 -5.24 -9.51 19.11
N THR A 103 -4.79 -9.37 17.86
CA THR A 103 -5.65 -9.56 16.68
C THR A 103 -5.09 -10.61 15.72
N GLY A 104 -4.92 -11.83 16.23
CA GLY A 104 -4.34 -12.94 15.50
C GLY A 104 -5.03 -13.22 14.15
N ASP A 105 -4.23 -13.40 13.10
CA ASP A 105 -4.69 -13.60 11.73
C ASP A 105 -3.98 -14.82 11.11
N ARG A 106 -4.55 -16.01 11.34
CA ARG A 106 -3.97 -17.28 10.87
C ARG A 106 -3.93 -17.42 9.35
N LEU A 107 -4.68 -16.59 8.62
CA LEU A 107 -4.85 -16.68 7.17
C LEU A 107 -4.28 -15.46 6.42
N GLY A 108 -3.83 -14.42 7.12
CA GLY A 108 -3.34 -13.18 6.53
C GLY A 108 -4.40 -12.32 5.83
N THR A 109 -5.68 -12.51 6.16
CA THR A 109 -6.80 -11.83 5.47
C THR A 109 -7.69 -11.00 6.39
N ALA A 110 -7.65 -11.23 7.71
CA ALA A 110 -8.49 -10.55 8.69
C ALA A 110 -7.97 -9.15 9.06
N THR A 111 -6.65 -8.92 8.92
CA THR A 111 -5.95 -7.68 9.31
C THR A 111 -6.63 -6.37 8.87
N PRO A 112 -7.10 -6.20 7.61
CA PRO A 112 -7.83 -4.99 7.23
C PRO A 112 -9.12 -4.77 8.02
N GLY A 113 -9.81 -5.85 8.41
CA GLY A 113 -10.98 -5.82 9.28
C GLY A 113 -10.62 -5.40 10.70
N HIS A 114 -9.55 -5.97 11.27
CA HIS A 114 -9.03 -5.59 12.58
C HIS A 114 -8.70 -4.09 12.65
N ILE A 115 -8.02 -3.54 11.64
CA ILE A 115 -7.72 -2.11 11.55
C ILE A 115 -9.00 -1.25 11.51
N ARG A 116 -10.03 -1.69 10.76
CA ARG A 116 -11.32 -0.96 10.71
C ARG A 116 -12.05 -1.00 12.04
N ALA A 117 -12.01 -2.12 12.75
CA ALA A 117 -12.62 -2.25 14.07
C ALA A 117 -11.89 -1.38 15.10
N ALA A 118 -10.56 -1.49 15.19
CA ALA A 118 -9.75 -0.73 16.12
C ALA A 118 -9.92 0.79 15.94
N ARG A 119 -10.09 1.28 14.71
CA ARG A 119 -10.38 2.72 14.44
C ARG A 119 -11.67 3.25 15.09
N LYS A 120 -12.62 2.38 15.46
CA LYS A 120 -13.87 2.78 16.11
C LYS A 120 -13.76 2.86 17.63
N PHE A 121 -12.67 2.34 18.22
CA PHE A 121 -12.49 2.23 19.65
C PHE A 121 -11.16 2.84 20.08
N ASN A 122 -11.03 3.27 21.34
CA ASN A 122 -9.77 3.78 21.86
C ASN A 122 -8.83 2.62 22.27
N VAL A 123 -8.48 1.76 21.31
CA VAL A 123 -7.64 0.56 21.50
C VAL A 123 -6.54 0.49 20.45
N ARG A 124 -5.37 -0.04 20.83
CA ARG A 124 -4.27 -0.29 19.90
C ARG A 124 -4.17 -1.78 19.53
N PRO A 125 -4.32 -2.14 18.25
CA PRO A 125 -4.27 -3.53 17.84
C PRO A 125 -2.82 -4.02 17.72
N VAL A 126 -2.53 -5.17 18.30
CA VAL A 126 -1.33 -5.98 18.00
C VAL A 126 -1.69 -6.84 16.78
N LEU A 127 -1.26 -6.41 15.59
CA LEU A 127 -1.59 -7.05 14.32
C LEU A 127 -0.72 -8.28 14.03
N ALA A 128 0.54 -8.27 14.48
CA ALA A 128 1.52 -9.34 14.39
C ALA A 128 2.56 -9.17 15.50
#